data_AF-A0A8C0XA21-F1
#
_entry.id   AF-A0A8C0XA21-F1
#
_cell.length_a   1.000
_cell.length_b   1.000
_cell.length_c   1.000
_cell.angle_alpha   90.00
_cell.angle_beta   90.00
_cell.angle_gamma   90.00
#
_symmetry.space_group_name_H-M   'P 1'
#
loop_
_entity.id
_entity.type
_entity.pdbx_description
1 polymer ?
#
loop_
_entity_poly.entity_id
_entity_poly.type
_entity_poly.pdbx_seq_one_letter_code
_entity_poly.pdbx_strand_id
1 'polypeptide(L)'
;MEELPCSHADWTMGTGVHSSPMCVPGIWTALSCAWPSTPRSPPTSQVVWLPEARHSHRFQVLSVSTDGKVLLWQGIGAGQLRLTKGFALVVQQLPRSTKLKKPSRGETEVGATAVAFSSFDPSIFVLGTEGGFPLKCSLAAEEAALTRMPSSVPLRAPAQFTFSPHGGPVYSVSCSPFHRNLFLSAGTDGHVHLHSMLQAQPLASLQLSHKYLFAVRWSPVRPLVFAAASGEGDVQLFDLQKSSQKPTLCIAQTQDGSPVYCLEFNSQQTQLLAAGDAKGTVKVWQLSTAFTEQGLRETEDLDQLASEVAT
;
A
#
# COMPACT_ATOMS: atom_id res chain seq x y z
N MET A 1 -7.88 42.48 -13.28
CA MET A 1 -7.62 41.20 -13.99
C MET A 1 -6.15 41.25 -14.34
N GLU A 2 -5.32 40.99 -13.34
CA GLU A 2 -3.86 41.06 -13.42
C GLU A 2 -3.36 39.63 -13.62
N GLU A 3 -2.73 39.38 -14.76
CA GLU A 3 -1.91 38.20 -14.97
C GLU A 3 -0.57 38.42 -14.28
N LEU A 4 -0.12 37.44 -13.49
CA LEU A 4 1.23 37.38 -12.95
C LEU A 4 1.94 36.12 -13.49
N PRO A 5 3.23 36.22 -13.85
CA PRO A 5 3.89 35.28 -14.75
C PRO A 5 4.34 33.98 -14.06
N CYS A 6 4.15 32.86 -14.75
CA CYS A 6 4.77 31.57 -14.41
C CYS A 6 6.28 31.64 -14.65
N SER A 7 7.07 31.61 -13.58
CA SER A 7 8.51 31.36 -13.67
C SER A 7 8.75 29.85 -13.84
N HIS A 8 9.13 29.43 -15.04
CA HIS A 8 9.75 28.13 -15.29
C HIS A 8 11.11 28.08 -14.57
N ALA A 9 11.27 27.15 -13.64
CA ALA A 9 12.57 26.80 -13.08
C ALA A 9 12.98 25.43 -13.61
N ASP A 10 13.87 25.42 -14.61
CA ASP A 10 14.60 24.23 -15.03
C ASP A 10 15.65 23.90 -13.96
N TRP A 11 15.55 22.72 -13.34
CA TRP A 11 16.56 22.23 -12.42
C TRP A 11 17.36 21.09 -13.06
N THR A 12 18.65 21.35 -13.26
CA THR A 12 19.65 20.34 -13.58
C THR A 12 20.03 19.58 -12.32
N MET A 13 20.10 18.24 -12.39
CA MET A 13 20.50 17.40 -11.25
C MET A 13 21.93 17.74 -10.80
N GLY A 14 22.06 18.33 -9.61
CA GLY A 14 23.32 18.48 -8.91
C GLY A 14 23.70 17.20 -8.16
N THR A 15 24.90 16.69 -8.41
CA THR A 15 25.50 15.56 -7.68
C THR A 15 25.84 15.98 -6.25
N GLY A 16 24.94 15.70 -5.31
CA GLY A 16 25.16 15.86 -3.87
C GLY A 16 25.25 14.51 -3.18
N VAL A 17 26.43 14.20 -2.62
CA VAL A 17 26.74 12.96 -1.90
C VAL A 17 26.10 13.02 -0.51
N HIS A 18 24.90 12.49 -0.35
CA HIS A 18 24.37 12.06 0.95
C HIS A 18 23.55 10.79 0.78
N SER A 19 23.74 9.87 1.72
CA SER A 19 23.27 8.48 1.73
C SER A 19 21.75 8.36 1.67
N SER A 20 21.21 8.33 0.46
CA SER A 20 19.85 7.87 0.17
C SER A 20 19.86 6.33 0.04
N PRO A 21 18.82 5.60 0.50
CA PRO A 21 18.65 4.22 0.07
C PRO A 21 18.55 4.23 -1.46
N MET A 22 19.46 3.50 -2.12
CA MET A 22 19.54 3.47 -3.57
C MET A 22 18.17 3.11 -4.15
N CYS A 23 17.51 4.07 -4.79
CA CYS A 23 16.49 3.76 -5.77
C CYS A 23 17.21 3.06 -6.92
N VAL A 24 17.21 1.72 -6.93
CA VAL A 24 17.74 0.94 -8.05
C VAL A 24 16.56 0.71 -9.01
N PRO A 25 16.39 1.51 -10.07
CA PRO A 25 15.36 1.27 -11.10
C PRO A 25 15.52 -0.09 -11.79
N GLY A 26 16.65 -0.75 -11.58
CA GLY A 26 16.94 -2.09 -12.07
C GLY A 26 16.29 -3.24 -11.31
N ILE A 27 15.32 -3.07 -10.39
CA ILE A 27 14.69 -4.22 -9.72
C ILE A 27 13.66 -4.94 -10.60
N TRP A 28 12.91 -4.25 -11.45
CA TRP A 28 12.08 -4.95 -12.44
C TRP A 28 12.96 -5.78 -13.38
N THR A 29 14.13 -5.25 -13.75
CA THR A 29 15.13 -5.94 -14.55
C THR A 29 15.89 -7.01 -13.74
N ALA A 30 16.20 -6.80 -12.46
CA ALA A 30 16.96 -7.73 -11.63
C ALA A 30 16.09 -8.86 -11.07
N LEU A 31 14.80 -8.63 -10.81
CA LEU A 31 13.81 -9.69 -10.59
C LEU A 31 13.56 -10.45 -11.90
N SER A 32 13.51 -9.75 -13.04
CA SER A 32 13.53 -10.36 -14.39
C SER A 32 14.79 -11.20 -14.67
N CYS A 33 15.97 -10.79 -14.19
CA CYS A 33 17.25 -11.47 -14.44
C CYS A 33 17.57 -12.55 -13.39
N ALA A 34 17.08 -12.42 -12.15
CA ALA A 34 17.20 -13.43 -11.10
C ALA A 34 16.15 -14.54 -11.22
N TRP A 35 15.10 -14.34 -12.03
CA TRP A 35 14.26 -15.43 -12.49
C TRP A 35 15.05 -16.33 -13.44
N PRO A 36 15.15 -17.64 -13.16
CA PRO A 36 15.49 -18.57 -14.21
C PRO A 36 14.41 -18.44 -15.28
N SER A 37 14.83 -18.06 -16.48
CA SER A 37 14.04 -17.96 -17.71
C SER A 37 13.07 -19.13 -17.84
N THR A 38 11.87 -18.96 -17.29
CA THR A 38 10.75 -19.88 -17.39
C THR A 38 9.56 -19.05 -17.90
N PRO A 39 8.95 -19.38 -19.05
CA PRO A 39 7.96 -18.53 -19.72
C PRO A 39 6.61 -18.35 -18.98
N ARG A 40 6.54 -18.61 -17.68
CA ARG A 40 5.29 -18.85 -16.94
C ARG A 40 5.28 -18.27 -15.53
N SER A 41 6.07 -17.24 -15.25
CA SER A 41 6.03 -16.53 -13.97
C SER A 41 4.94 -15.45 -14.01
N PRO A 42 3.96 -15.47 -13.09
CA PRO A 42 2.90 -14.48 -13.03
C PRO A 42 3.46 -13.08 -12.68
N PRO A 43 2.78 -11.99 -13.08
CA PRO A 43 3.26 -10.64 -12.86
C PRO A 43 3.37 -10.31 -11.36
N THR A 44 4.44 -9.59 -11.00
CA THR A 44 4.59 -9.01 -9.67
C THR A 44 3.72 -7.78 -9.55
N SER A 45 2.80 -7.78 -8.59
CA SER A 45 1.88 -6.66 -8.33
C SER A 45 2.60 -5.49 -7.65
N GLN A 46 3.47 -5.79 -6.68
CA GLN A 46 4.15 -4.76 -5.90
C GLN A 46 5.49 -5.26 -5.36
N VAL A 47 6.43 -4.32 -5.21
CA VAL A 47 7.73 -4.56 -4.58
C VAL A 47 7.92 -3.56 -3.44
N VAL A 48 8.39 -4.04 -2.29
CA VAL A 48 8.62 -3.23 -1.09
C VAL A 48 10.01 -3.47 -0.55
N TRP A 49 10.67 -2.39 -0.14
CA TRP A 49 11.97 -2.43 0.51
C TRP A 49 11.81 -2.55 2.03
N LEU A 50 12.59 -3.45 2.63
CA LEU A 50 12.60 -3.66 4.07
C LEU A 50 13.98 -3.32 4.63
N PRO A 51 14.06 -2.43 5.65
CA PRO A 51 15.32 -2.12 6.31
C PRO A 51 15.79 -3.35 7.10
N GLU A 52 17.05 -3.76 6.92
CA GLU A 52 17.61 -4.85 7.71
C GLU A 52 18.15 -4.31 9.05
N ALA A 53 17.45 -4.65 10.15
CA ALA A 53 17.68 -4.09 11.49
C ALA A 53 19.10 -4.24 12.05
N ARG A 54 19.92 -5.14 11.48
CA ARG A 54 21.26 -5.44 12.01
C ARG A 54 22.39 -4.78 11.24
N HIS A 55 22.24 -4.52 9.93
CA HIS A 55 23.34 -4.05 9.07
C HIS A 55 22.84 -3.00 8.06
N SER A 56 23.28 -1.75 8.19
CA SER A 56 22.88 -0.62 7.32
C SER A 56 23.21 -0.81 5.83
N HIS A 57 24.14 -1.71 5.49
CA HIS A 57 24.55 -1.99 4.11
C HIS A 57 23.82 -3.16 3.44
N ARG A 58 22.96 -3.87 4.17
CA ARG A 58 22.12 -4.92 3.59
C ARG A 58 20.67 -4.47 3.55
N PHE A 59 20.03 -4.78 2.45
CA PHE A 59 18.63 -4.52 2.23
C PHE A 59 17.90 -5.83 1.93
N GLN A 60 16.66 -5.89 2.36
CA GLN A 60 15.74 -6.94 1.97
C GLN A 60 14.69 -6.35 1.03
N VAL A 61 14.28 -7.15 0.06
CA VAL A 61 13.23 -6.79 -0.90
C VAL A 61 12.13 -7.83 -0.77
N LEU A 62 10.90 -7.37 -0.64
CA LEU A 62 9.73 -8.23 -0.66
C LEU A 62 8.98 -8.01 -1.98
N SER A 63 8.70 -9.10 -2.69
CA SER A 63 7.88 -9.07 -3.91
C SER A 63 6.56 -9.78 -3.65
N VAL A 64 5.47 -9.15 -4.07
CA VAL A 64 4.12 -9.70 -4.00
C VAL A 64 3.61 -9.93 -5.42
N SER A 65 3.15 -11.14 -5.69
CA SER A 65 2.70 -11.56 -7.02
C SER A 65 1.19 -11.78 -7.07
N THR A 66 0.62 -11.67 -8.28
CA THR A 66 -0.82 -11.90 -8.51
C THR A 66 -1.25 -13.35 -8.29
N ASP A 67 -0.32 -14.29 -8.11
CA ASP A 67 -0.58 -15.67 -7.72
C ASP A 67 -0.60 -15.86 -6.19
N GLY A 68 -0.56 -14.76 -5.43
CA GLY A 68 -0.60 -14.82 -3.97
C GLY A 68 0.73 -15.22 -3.32
N LYS A 69 1.81 -15.35 -4.10
CA LYS A 69 3.15 -15.57 -3.54
C LYS A 69 3.73 -14.26 -3.02
N VAL A 70 4.29 -14.35 -1.82
CA VAL A 70 5.06 -13.28 -1.19
C VAL A 70 6.46 -13.81 -0.94
N LEU A 71 7.45 -13.23 -1.63
CA LEU A 71 8.82 -13.72 -1.62
C LEU A 71 9.74 -12.68 -1.01
N LEU A 72 10.63 -13.12 -0.12
CA LEU A 72 11.61 -12.27 0.55
C LEU A 72 13.00 -12.55 -0.01
N TRP A 73 13.62 -11.49 -0.53
CA TRP A 73 14.92 -11.50 -1.16
C TRP A 73 15.93 -10.73 -0.30
N GLN A 74 17.15 -11.24 -0.18
CA GLN A 74 18.25 -10.55 0.48
C GLN A 74 19.29 -10.13 -0.57
N GLY A 75 19.73 -8.87 -0.51
CA GLY A 75 20.82 -8.37 -1.33
C GLY A 75 22.17 -8.94 -0.88
N ILE A 76 22.91 -9.57 -1.80
CA ILE A 76 24.23 -10.16 -1.52
C ILE A 76 25.39 -9.24 -1.98
N GLY A 77 25.07 -8.14 -2.66
CA GLY A 77 26.04 -7.24 -3.30
C GLY A 77 26.03 -7.42 -4.83
N ALA A 78 26.58 -6.45 -5.56
CA ALA A 78 26.66 -6.44 -7.03
C ALA A 78 25.29 -6.62 -7.76
N GLY A 79 24.19 -6.14 -7.16
CA GLY A 79 22.85 -6.23 -7.76
C GLY A 79 22.23 -7.63 -7.73
N GLN A 80 22.84 -8.61 -7.07
CA GLN A 80 22.29 -9.95 -6.94
C GLN A 80 21.37 -10.08 -5.72
N LEU A 81 20.23 -10.74 -5.96
CA LEU A 81 19.21 -11.05 -4.96
C LEU A 81 19.16 -12.56 -4.73
N ARG A 82 19.13 -12.97 -3.46
CA ARG A 82 18.89 -14.37 -3.08
C ARG A 82 17.55 -14.50 -2.40
N LEU A 83 16.75 -15.46 -2.87
CA LEU A 83 15.52 -15.84 -2.19
C LEU A 83 15.85 -16.47 -0.83
N THR A 84 15.26 -15.93 0.23
CA THR A 84 15.51 -16.36 1.62
C THR A 84 14.28 -17.01 2.25
N LYS A 85 13.10 -16.42 2.05
CA LYS A 85 11.81 -16.93 2.53
C LYS A 85 10.76 -16.83 1.43
N GLY A 86 9.82 -17.77 1.43
CA GLY A 86 8.66 -17.74 0.54
C GLY A 86 7.39 -17.99 1.33
N PHE A 87 6.35 -17.24 0.98
CA PHE A 87 5.02 -17.37 1.53
C PHE A 87 4.01 -17.48 0.39
N ALA A 88 2.87 -18.11 0.66
CA ALA A 88 1.77 -18.19 -0.30
C ALA A 88 0.43 -18.06 0.41
N LEU A 89 -0.43 -17.20 -0.14
CA LEU A 89 -1.82 -17.09 0.27
C LEU A 89 -2.61 -18.30 -0.24
N VAL A 90 -3.15 -19.08 0.68
CA VAL A 90 -3.97 -20.24 0.37
C VAL A 90 -5.44 -19.96 0.68
N VAL A 91 -6.35 -20.47 -0.16
CA VAL A 91 -7.81 -20.29 0.01
C VAL A 91 -8.31 -20.76 1.39
N GLN A 92 -7.64 -21.70 2.03
CA GLN A 92 -8.00 -22.17 3.39
C GLN A 92 -7.88 -21.08 4.47
N GLN A 93 -7.07 -20.03 4.23
CA GLN A 93 -6.92 -18.88 5.13
C GLN A 93 -8.01 -17.82 4.91
N LEU A 94 -8.87 -17.98 3.89
CA LEU A 94 -10.00 -17.10 3.64
C LEU A 94 -11.30 -17.61 4.29
N PRO A 95 -12.23 -16.71 4.66
CA PRO A 95 -13.56 -17.07 5.15
C PRO A 95 -14.33 -17.92 4.12
N ARG A 96 -14.99 -18.99 4.58
CA ARG A 96 -15.74 -19.93 3.71
C ARG A 96 -16.96 -19.33 2.99
N SER A 97 -17.39 -18.12 3.33
CA SER A 97 -18.54 -17.43 2.74
C SER A 97 -18.24 -16.71 1.42
N THR A 98 -17.01 -16.83 0.90
CA THR A 98 -16.56 -16.13 -0.30
C THR A 98 -17.40 -16.48 -1.52
N LYS A 99 -18.10 -15.49 -2.08
CA LYS A 99 -18.52 -15.48 -3.49
C LYS A 99 -17.32 -15.20 -4.41
N LEU A 100 -16.14 -15.74 -4.10
CA LEU A 100 -15.07 -15.83 -5.07
C LEU A 100 -15.61 -16.68 -6.21
N LYS A 101 -15.38 -16.26 -7.47
CA LYS A 101 -15.61 -17.15 -8.62
C LYS A 101 -15.02 -18.49 -8.24
N LYS A 102 -15.85 -19.54 -8.18
CA LYS A 102 -15.39 -20.88 -7.80
C LYS A 102 -14.08 -21.10 -8.54
N PRO A 103 -12.96 -21.32 -7.84
CA PRO A 103 -11.71 -21.55 -8.53
C PRO A 103 -11.96 -22.65 -9.54
N SER A 104 -11.50 -22.45 -10.77
CA SER A 104 -11.49 -23.54 -11.74
C SER A 104 -10.83 -24.73 -11.02
N ARG A 105 -11.42 -25.94 -11.13
CA ARG A 105 -10.99 -27.12 -10.34
C ARG A 105 -9.46 -27.20 -10.25
N GLY A 106 -8.86 -26.73 -9.15
CA GLY A 106 -7.40 -26.70 -8.99
C GLY A 106 -6.76 -25.39 -8.50
N GLU A 107 -7.41 -24.22 -8.64
CA GLU A 107 -6.84 -22.94 -8.17
C GLU A 107 -7.05 -22.76 -6.65
N THR A 108 -6.00 -22.96 -5.87
CA THR A 108 -6.01 -22.76 -4.40
C THR A 108 -5.35 -21.45 -3.98
N GLU A 109 -4.94 -20.63 -4.95
CA GLU A 109 -4.13 -19.43 -4.77
C GLU A 109 -5.00 -18.17 -4.84
N VAL A 110 -4.71 -17.20 -3.96
CA VAL A 110 -5.45 -15.96 -3.84
C VAL A 110 -4.53 -14.82 -4.25
N GLY A 111 -4.86 -14.14 -5.35
CA GLY A 111 -4.04 -13.05 -5.85
C GLY A 111 -3.95 -11.89 -4.87
N ALA A 112 -2.73 -11.36 -4.71
CA ALA A 112 -2.46 -10.19 -3.90
C ALA A 112 -2.18 -8.98 -4.81
N THR A 113 -2.79 -7.86 -4.46
CA THR A 113 -2.80 -6.63 -5.27
C THR A 113 -1.99 -5.51 -4.62
N ALA A 114 -2.00 -5.45 -3.28
CA ALA A 114 -1.33 -4.41 -2.53
C ALA A 114 -0.73 -4.95 -1.23
N VAL A 115 0.33 -4.30 -0.74
CA VAL A 115 1.00 -4.60 0.52
C VAL A 115 1.41 -3.32 1.24
N ALA A 116 1.24 -3.30 2.56
CA ALA A 116 1.75 -2.26 3.45
C ALA A 116 2.31 -2.86 4.74
N PHE A 117 3.48 -2.41 5.17
CA PHE A 117 4.12 -2.84 6.41
C PHE A 117 3.71 -1.95 7.57
N SER A 118 3.65 -2.54 8.77
CA SER A 118 3.52 -1.76 9.99
C SER A 118 4.81 -1.00 10.28
N SER A 119 4.68 0.28 10.63
CA SER A 119 5.82 1.12 11.05
C SER A 119 6.39 0.70 12.41
N PHE A 120 5.66 -0.11 13.18
CA PHE A 120 6.00 -0.51 14.55
C PHE A 120 6.60 -1.91 14.64
N ASP A 121 6.22 -2.81 13.72
CA ASP A 121 6.73 -4.17 13.67
C ASP A 121 6.98 -4.57 12.20
N PRO A 122 8.25 -4.69 11.77
CA PRO A 122 8.60 -5.03 10.39
C PRO A 122 8.24 -6.47 10.02
N SER A 123 7.88 -7.31 11.00
CA SER A 123 7.37 -8.66 10.74
C SER A 123 5.90 -8.67 10.34
N ILE A 124 5.14 -7.60 10.62
CA ILE A 124 3.71 -7.51 10.37
C ILE A 124 3.43 -6.64 9.15
N PHE A 125 2.57 -7.15 8.27
CA PHE A 125 2.13 -6.44 7.09
C PHE A 125 0.67 -6.77 6.77
N VAL A 126 0.03 -5.89 6.03
CA VAL A 126 -1.34 -6.09 5.52
C VAL A 126 -1.26 -6.33 4.02
N LEU A 127 -1.98 -7.33 3.53
CA LEU A 127 -2.17 -7.61 2.12
C LEU A 127 -3.59 -7.28 1.69
N GLY A 128 -3.72 -6.58 0.56
CA GLY A 128 -4.96 -6.51 -0.20
C GLY A 128 -5.03 -7.68 -1.17
N THR A 129 -6.19 -8.34 -1.24
CA THR A 129 -6.44 -9.42 -2.19
C THR A 129 -7.31 -8.97 -3.36
N GLU A 130 -7.20 -9.66 -4.50
CA GLU A 130 -8.12 -9.52 -5.63
C GLU A 130 -9.57 -9.91 -5.24
N GLY A 131 -9.72 -10.76 -4.24
CA GLY A 131 -11.02 -11.16 -3.69
C GLY A 131 -11.70 -10.09 -2.84
N GLY A 132 -11.04 -8.96 -2.59
CA GLY A 132 -11.57 -7.83 -1.81
C GLY A 132 -11.33 -7.92 -0.32
N PHE A 133 -10.68 -8.98 0.17
CA PHE A 133 -10.34 -9.12 1.58
C PHE A 133 -8.99 -8.47 1.87
N PRO A 134 -8.91 -7.56 2.86
CA PRO A 134 -7.65 -7.26 3.52
C PRO A 134 -7.26 -8.41 4.46
N LEU A 135 -5.98 -8.76 4.50
CA LEU A 135 -5.43 -9.82 5.33
C LEU A 135 -4.28 -9.29 6.17
N LYS A 136 -4.28 -9.56 7.48
CA LYS A 136 -3.10 -9.37 8.33
C LYS A 136 -2.17 -10.54 8.15
N CYS A 137 -0.91 -10.27 7.86
CA CYS A 137 0.10 -11.27 7.59
C CYS A 137 1.35 -11.06 8.45
N SER A 138 2.09 -12.15 8.68
CA SER A 138 3.37 -12.10 9.40
C SER A 138 4.49 -12.85 8.68
N LEU A 139 5.66 -12.22 8.60
CA LEU A 139 6.92 -12.83 8.12
C LEU A 139 7.51 -13.84 9.11
N ALA A 140 6.97 -13.91 10.32
CA ALA A 140 7.30 -14.91 11.33
C ALA A 140 6.38 -16.14 11.26
N ALA A 141 5.41 -16.18 10.35
CA ALA A 141 4.54 -17.33 10.19
C ALA A 141 5.35 -18.60 9.83
N GLU A 142 5.13 -19.68 10.58
CA GLU A 142 5.82 -20.95 10.38
C GLU A 142 4.95 -22.02 9.72
N GLU A 143 3.63 -21.83 9.71
CA GLU A 143 2.66 -22.75 9.14
C GLU A 143 2.95 -23.00 7.65
N ALA A 144 2.94 -24.27 7.23
CA ALA A 144 3.22 -24.63 5.85
C ALA A 144 2.02 -24.27 4.94
N ALA A 145 2.29 -23.62 3.82
CA ALA A 145 1.28 -23.39 2.81
C ALA A 145 1.05 -24.67 2.00
N LEU A 146 -0.18 -25.18 2.01
CA LEU A 146 -0.58 -26.36 1.22
C LEU A 146 -0.79 -25.99 -0.25
N THR A 147 0.30 -25.66 -0.95
CA THR A 147 0.28 -25.33 -2.38
C THR A 147 0.55 -26.57 -3.23
N ARG A 148 -0.17 -26.73 -4.34
CA ARG A 148 0.05 -27.82 -5.31
C ARG A 148 1.22 -27.58 -6.27
N MET A 149 1.72 -26.35 -6.32
CA MET A 149 2.77 -25.94 -7.25
C MET A 149 4.17 -26.10 -6.63
N PRO A 150 5.14 -26.62 -7.38
CA PRO A 150 6.52 -26.67 -6.93
C PRO A 150 7.10 -25.26 -6.79
N SER A 151 7.80 -25.01 -5.68
CA SER A 151 8.50 -23.76 -5.38
C SER A 151 9.97 -24.08 -5.07
N SER A 152 10.87 -23.16 -5.40
CA SER A 152 12.30 -23.27 -5.09
C SER A 152 12.61 -23.24 -3.58
N VAL A 153 11.67 -22.72 -2.79
CA VAL A 153 11.73 -22.67 -1.32
C VAL A 153 10.43 -23.18 -0.71
N PRO A 154 10.46 -23.79 0.49
CA PRO A 154 9.24 -24.18 1.19
C PRO A 154 8.38 -22.93 1.46
N LEU A 155 7.12 -23.00 1.06
CA LEU A 155 6.17 -21.91 1.19
C LEU A 155 5.43 -22.00 2.52
N ARG A 156 5.28 -20.84 3.17
CA ARG A 156 4.55 -20.70 4.44
C ARG A 156 3.28 -19.88 4.26
N ALA A 157 2.29 -20.12 5.09
CA ALA A 157 0.99 -19.47 5.01
C ALA A 157 1.03 -18.19 5.87
N PRO A 158 1.08 -16.98 5.29
CA PRO A 158 1.43 -15.78 6.06
C PRO A 158 0.23 -15.17 6.79
N ALA A 159 -1.01 -15.46 6.37
CA ALA A 159 -2.21 -14.82 6.89
C ALA A 159 -2.58 -15.30 8.30
N GLN A 160 -2.77 -14.36 9.21
CA GLN A 160 -3.15 -14.59 10.60
C GLN A 160 -4.59 -14.17 10.89
N PHE A 161 -5.09 -13.17 10.17
CA PHE A 161 -6.39 -12.59 10.42
C PHE A 161 -6.98 -12.00 9.14
N THR A 162 -8.30 -12.12 8.96
CA THR A 162 -9.02 -11.64 7.78
C THR A 162 -10.03 -10.58 8.18
N PHE A 163 -9.99 -9.45 7.49
CA PHE A 163 -10.90 -8.33 7.71
C PHE A 163 -12.14 -8.42 6.82
N SER A 164 -13.16 -7.62 7.13
CA SER A 164 -14.36 -7.51 6.30
C SER A 164 -14.00 -7.13 4.86
N PRO A 165 -14.64 -7.78 3.87
CA PRO A 165 -14.31 -7.54 2.47
C PRO A 165 -14.82 -6.20 1.97
N HIS A 166 -14.07 -5.65 1.03
CA HIS A 166 -14.55 -4.65 0.08
C HIS A 166 -15.55 -5.27 -0.92
N GLY A 167 -16.31 -4.42 -1.60
CA GLY A 167 -17.21 -4.83 -2.69
C GLY A 167 -16.51 -5.35 -3.95
N GLY A 168 -15.18 -5.42 -3.96
CA GLY A 168 -14.34 -5.97 -5.01
C GLY A 168 -12.85 -5.83 -4.67
N PRO A 169 -11.93 -5.97 -5.64
CA PRO A 169 -10.48 -5.95 -5.40
C PRO A 169 -10.01 -4.75 -4.57
N VAL A 170 -9.12 -5.02 -3.61
CA VAL A 170 -8.43 -3.96 -2.86
C VAL A 170 -7.27 -3.46 -3.71
N TYR A 171 -7.21 -2.18 -4.07
CA TYR A 171 -6.12 -1.65 -4.88
C TYR A 171 -5.00 -1.02 -4.06
N SER A 172 -5.31 -0.54 -2.86
CA SER A 172 -4.29 0.09 -2.02
C SER A 172 -4.58 -0.16 -0.55
N VAL A 173 -3.48 -0.37 0.19
CA VAL A 173 -3.48 -0.46 1.64
C VAL A 173 -2.41 0.48 2.18
N SER A 174 -2.63 1.06 3.36
CA SER A 174 -1.67 1.96 4.01
C SER A 174 -1.76 1.81 5.52
N CYS A 175 -0.69 1.34 6.16
CA CYS A 175 -0.64 1.25 7.62
C CYS A 175 -0.41 2.64 8.23
N SER A 176 -1.00 2.90 9.39
CA SER A 176 -0.79 4.16 10.11
C SER A 176 0.64 4.22 10.63
N PRO A 177 1.36 5.34 10.40
CA PRO A 177 2.66 5.56 11.02
C PRO A 177 2.55 5.99 12.49
N PHE A 178 1.35 6.33 12.97
CA PHE A 178 1.12 6.86 14.32
C PHE A 178 0.53 5.83 15.29
N HIS A 179 -0.18 4.81 14.78
CA HIS A 179 -0.78 3.80 15.63
C HIS A 179 -0.59 2.38 15.09
N ARG A 180 -0.03 1.49 15.91
CA ARG A 180 0.39 0.12 15.52
C ARG A 180 -0.71 -0.78 14.98
N ASN A 181 -1.96 -0.51 15.35
CA ASN A 181 -3.10 -1.34 14.97
C ASN A 181 -3.99 -0.70 13.90
N LEU A 182 -3.70 0.50 13.41
CA LEU A 182 -4.57 1.13 12.41
C LEU A 182 -4.02 1.00 11.00
N PHE A 183 -4.91 0.77 10.04
CA PHE A 183 -4.58 0.82 8.62
C PHE A 183 -5.80 1.22 7.79
N LEU A 184 -5.53 1.73 6.59
CA LEU A 184 -6.50 2.07 5.57
C LEU A 184 -6.47 1.02 4.46
N SER A 185 -7.63 0.75 3.89
CA SER A 185 -7.77 -0.01 2.65
C SER A 185 -8.75 0.68 1.71
N ALA A 186 -8.46 0.61 0.41
CA ALA A 186 -9.27 1.20 -0.65
C ALA A 186 -9.38 0.23 -1.83
N GLY A 187 -10.54 0.19 -2.48
CA GLY A 187 -10.80 -0.75 -3.56
C GLY A 187 -11.74 -0.24 -4.64
N THR A 188 -12.30 -1.20 -5.39
CA THR A 188 -13.25 -0.93 -6.50
C THR A 188 -14.63 -0.48 -6.04
N ASP A 189 -14.93 -0.55 -4.75
CA ASP A 189 -16.22 -0.12 -4.19
C ASP A 189 -16.30 1.39 -3.93
N GLY A 190 -15.19 2.12 -4.13
CA GLY A 190 -15.15 3.56 -3.91
C GLY A 190 -15.11 3.96 -2.43
N HIS A 191 -14.98 2.98 -1.54
CA HIS A 191 -14.88 3.18 -0.11
C HIS A 191 -13.43 3.13 0.36
N VAL A 192 -13.10 4.00 1.31
CA VAL A 192 -11.95 3.82 2.18
C VAL A 192 -12.44 3.26 3.50
N HIS A 193 -11.91 2.10 3.86
CA HIS A 193 -12.14 1.49 5.17
C HIS A 193 -10.98 1.81 6.09
N LEU A 194 -11.30 2.36 7.26
CA LEU A 194 -10.37 2.43 8.38
C LEU A 194 -10.56 1.18 9.22
N HIS A 195 -9.50 0.40 9.36
CA HIS A 195 -9.51 -0.85 10.10
C HIS A 195 -8.64 -0.78 11.34
N SER A 196 -9.07 -1.49 12.38
CA SER A 196 -8.22 -1.87 13.50
C SER A 196 -7.78 -3.32 13.33
N MET A 197 -6.49 -3.60 13.46
CA MET A 197 -5.89 -4.94 13.40
C MET A 197 -6.36 -5.89 14.51
N LEU A 198 -7.20 -5.39 15.42
CA LEU A 198 -7.76 -6.13 16.55
C LEU A 198 -9.19 -6.65 16.29
N GLN A 199 -9.85 -6.20 15.23
CA GLN A 199 -11.24 -6.59 14.92
C GLN A 199 -11.45 -6.77 13.42
N ALA A 200 -12.43 -7.59 13.04
CA ALA A 200 -12.71 -7.89 11.63
C ALA A 200 -13.43 -6.74 10.92
N GLN A 201 -14.39 -6.11 11.60
CA GLN A 201 -15.17 -5.00 11.04
C GLN A 201 -14.34 -3.72 10.95
N PRO A 202 -14.53 -2.90 9.92
CA PRO A 202 -13.91 -1.58 9.86
C PRO A 202 -14.46 -0.68 10.98
N LEU A 203 -13.61 0.17 11.52
CA LEU A 203 -13.98 1.25 12.44
C LEU A 203 -14.86 2.29 11.74
N ALA A 204 -14.47 2.63 10.51
CA ALA A 204 -15.20 3.58 9.69
C ALA A 204 -15.15 3.16 8.22
N SER A 205 -16.25 3.42 7.49
CA SER A 205 -16.32 3.30 6.05
C SER A 205 -16.70 4.65 5.44
N LEU A 206 -15.81 5.17 4.59
CA LEU A 206 -15.91 6.49 4.00
C LEU A 206 -16.13 6.33 2.50
N GLN A 207 -17.31 6.68 1.99
CA GLN A 207 -17.56 6.71 0.54
C GLN A 207 -16.91 7.97 -0.04
N LEU A 208 -15.84 7.81 -0.82
CA LEU A 208 -15.08 8.94 -1.36
C LEU A 208 -15.38 9.23 -2.83
N SER A 209 -15.67 8.18 -3.60
CA SER A 209 -16.03 8.27 -5.01
C SER A 209 -17.09 7.23 -5.32
N HIS A 210 -17.89 7.47 -6.35
CA HIS A 210 -18.80 6.45 -6.90
C HIS A 210 -18.09 5.49 -7.87
N LYS A 211 -16.80 5.72 -8.14
CA LYS A 211 -15.92 4.86 -8.94
C LYS A 211 -14.80 4.30 -8.07
N TYR A 212 -13.81 3.69 -8.73
CA TYR A 212 -12.68 3.02 -8.09
C TYR A 212 -11.75 4.01 -7.40
N LEU A 213 -11.23 3.61 -6.24
CA LEU A 213 -10.09 4.27 -5.62
C LEU A 213 -8.84 3.47 -5.90
N PHE A 214 -7.83 4.11 -6.50
CA PHE A 214 -6.61 3.41 -6.92
C PHE A 214 -5.50 3.49 -5.89
N ALA A 215 -5.42 4.60 -5.13
CA ALA A 215 -4.41 4.78 -4.11
C ALA A 215 -5.00 5.42 -2.85
N VAL A 216 -4.51 4.98 -1.69
CA VAL A 216 -4.74 5.63 -0.40
C VAL A 216 -3.41 5.70 0.35
N ARG A 217 -3.15 6.85 0.97
CA ARG A 217 -1.92 7.10 1.75
C ARG A 217 -2.24 7.88 3.02
N TRP A 218 -1.78 7.35 4.15
CA TRP A 218 -1.76 8.10 5.39
C TRP A 218 -0.77 9.28 5.28
N SER A 219 -1.10 10.41 5.90
CA SER A 219 -0.14 11.50 6.05
C SER A 219 1.06 11.05 6.89
N PRO A 220 2.30 11.40 6.52
CA PRO A 220 3.47 11.11 7.35
C PRO A 220 3.58 12.04 8.57
N VAL A 221 2.77 13.10 8.67
CA VAL A 221 2.88 14.11 9.75
C VAL A 221 1.65 14.23 10.63
N ARG A 222 0.44 14.17 10.05
CA ARG A 222 -0.80 14.33 10.83
C ARG A 222 -1.50 12.99 11.06
N PRO A 223 -1.76 12.61 12.33
CA PRO A 223 -2.40 11.34 12.67
C PRO A 223 -3.78 11.12 12.07
N LEU A 224 -4.59 12.17 11.91
CA LEU A 224 -5.98 12.06 11.45
C LEU A 224 -6.15 12.38 9.96
N VAL A 225 -5.05 12.58 9.23
CA VAL A 225 -5.08 13.00 7.83
C VAL A 225 -4.62 11.87 6.92
N PHE A 226 -5.36 11.68 5.83
CA PHE A 226 -4.97 10.80 4.74
C PHE A 226 -5.41 11.39 3.40
N ALA A 227 -4.83 10.88 2.32
CA ALA A 227 -5.19 11.26 0.96
C ALA A 227 -5.57 10.03 0.14
N ALA A 228 -6.49 10.21 -0.80
CA ALA A 228 -6.96 9.18 -1.71
C ALA A 228 -6.96 9.69 -3.15
N ALA A 229 -6.62 8.80 -4.09
CA ALA A 229 -6.68 9.05 -5.52
C ALA A 229 -7.86 8.29 -6.13
N SER A 230 -8.72 9.02 -6.80
CA SER A 230 -9.97 8.52 -7.34
C SER A 230 -9.90 8.31 -8.85
N GLY A 231 -10.71 7.36 -9.32
CA GLY A 231 -10.92 7.08 -10.74
C GLY A 231 -11.71 8.15 -11.48
N GLU A 232 -12.15 9.20 -10.79
CA GLU A 232 -12.81 10.38 -11.36
C GLU A 232 -11.86 11.54 -11.65
N GLY A 233 -10.55 11.34 -11.42
CA GLY A 233 -9.54 12.33 -11.78
C GLY A 233 -9.20 13.32 -10.67
N ASP A 234 -9.65 13.05 -9.46
CA ASP A 234 -9.43 13.89 -8.29
C ASP A 234 -8.54 13.21 -7.24
N VAL A 235 -7.81 14.06 -6.52
CA VAL A 235 -7.07 13.71 -5.31
C VAL A 235 -7.79 14.37 -4.14
N GLN A 236 -8.23 13.56 -3.19
CA GLN A 236 -9.01 14.01 -2.05
C GLN A 236 -8.18 13.89 -0.77
N LEU A 237 -8.13 14.95 0.03
CA LEU A 237 -7.54 14.95 1.37
C LEU A 237 -8.64 14.96 2.42
N PHE A 238 -8.52 14.05 3.37
CA PHE A 238 -9.42 13.88 4.50
C PHE A 238 -8.72 14.24 5.79
N ASP A 239 -9.46 14.89 6.67
CA ASP A 239 -9.07 15.19 8.03
C ASP A 239 -10.22 14.67 8.92
N LEU A 240 -9.99 13.53 9.57
CA LEU A 240 -11.01 12.85 10.39
C LEU A 240 -11.45 13.70 11.58
N GLN A 241 -10.65 14.70 11.98
CA GLN A 241 -11.01 15.64 13.04
C GLN A 241 -12.08 16.64 12.57
N LYS A 242 -12.04 17.02 11.29
CA LYS A 242 -12.94 18.04 10.70
C LYS A 242 -14.20 17.43 10.13
N SER A 243 -14.08 16.29 9.45
CA SER A 243 -15.22 15.60 8.87
C SER A 243 -14.97 14.10 8.80
N SER A 244 -15.96 13.35 9.29
CA SER A 244 -15.98 11.90 9.20
C SER A 244 -16.61 11.37 7.91
N GLN A 245 -17.01 12.23 6.96
CA GLN A 245 -17.74 11.78 5.75
C GLN A 245 -17.35 12.54 4.47
N LYS A 246 -16.90 13.79 4.58
CA LYS A 246 -16.58 14.64 3.41
C LYS A 246 -15.10 14.95 3.33
N PRO A 247 -14.52 15.02 2.11
CA PRO A 247 -13.16 15.48 1.95
C PRO A 247 -13.03 16.92 2.44
N THR A 248 -11.93 17.21 3.13
CA THR A 248 -11.60 18.58 3.54
C THR A 248 -11.09 19.40 2.35
N LEU A 249 -10.41 18.73 1.41
CA LEU A 249 -9.92 19.32 0.18
C LEU A 249 -10.05 18.30 -0.96
N CYS A 250 -10.51 18.76 -2.12
CA CYS A 250 -10.55 17.98 -3.34
C CYS A 250 -9.79 18.75 -4.42
N ILE A 251 -8.80 18.11 -5.04
CA ILE A 251 -7.92 18.67 -6.05
C ILE A 251 -8.19 17.96 -7.37
N ALA A 252 -8.65 18.69 -8.38
CA ALA A 252 -8.82 18.15 -9.73
C ALA A 252 -7.43 17.95 -10.37
N GLN A 253 -6.98 16.70 -10.43
CA GLN A 253 -5.74 16.34 -11.10
C GLN A 253 -5.92 16.37 -12.61
N THR A 254 -7.00 15.79 -13.11
CA THR A 254 -7.34 15.78 -14.55
C THR A 254 -8.59 16.61 -14.80
N GLN A 255 -8.62 17.36 -15.90
CA GLN A 255 -9.79 18.17 -16.28
C GLN A 255 -10.86 17.35 -17.00
N ASP A 256 -10.46 16.25 -17.62
CA ASP A 256 -11.31 15.34 -18.40
C ASP A 256 -11.84 14.16 -17.58
N GLY A 257 -11.55 14.12 -16.27
CA GLY A 257 -11.97 13.03 -15.38
C GLY A 257 -11.25 11.70 -15.61
N SER A 258 -10.10 11.74 -16.31
CA SER A 258 -9.20 10.59 -16.44
C SER A 258 -8.67 10.15 -15.07
N PRO A 259 -8.56 8.84 -14.80
CA PRO A 259 -8.26 8.35 -13.46
C PRO A 259 -6.85 8.72 -12.98
N VAL A 260 -6.73 8.89 -11.66
CA VAL A 260 -5.45 9.04 -10.97
C VAL A 260 -5.06 7.68 -10.39
N TYR A 261 -3.88 7.17 -10.75
CA TYR A 261 -3.48 5.80 -10.39
C TYR A 261 -2.57 5.71 -9.18
N CYS A 262 -1.73 6.73 -8.96
CA CYS A 262 -0.76 6.72 -7.89
C CYS A 262 -0.76 8.03 -7.11
N LEU A 263 -0.43 7.91 -5.83
CA LEU A 263 -0.42 8.98 -4.85
C LEU A 263 0.65 8.67 -3.80
N GLU A 264 1.52 9.63 -3.51
CA GLU A 264 2.59 9.44 -2.53
C GLU A 264 2.95 10.77 -1.86
N PHE A 265 3.13 10.73 -0.54
CA PHE A 265 3.69 11.85 0.23
C PHE A 265 5.20 11.78 0.23
N ASN A 266 5.87 12.93 0.16
CA ASN A 266 7.32 12.97 0.33
C ASN A 266 7.68 12.84 1.82
N SER A 267 8.45 11.81 2.17
CA SER A 267 8.86 11.53 3.56
C SER A 267 9.90 12.51 4.10
N GLN A 268 10.65 13.20 3.24
CA GLN A 268 11.67 14.18 3.63
C GLN A 268 11.09 15.59 3.68
N GLN A 269 10.31 15.95 2.66
CA GLN A 269 9.61 17.22 2.57
C GLN A 269 8.11 16.97 2.69
N THR A 270 7.65 16.87 3.93
CA THR A 270 6.28 16.44 4.27
C THR A 270 5.17 17.38 3.80
N GLN A 271 5.55 18.54 3.26
CA GLN A 271 4.68 19.49 2.58
C GLN A 271 4.33 19.07 1.15
N LEU A 272 5.06 18.13 0.55
CA LEU A 272 4.88 17.76 -0.85
C LEU A 272 4.03 16.49 -0.99
N LEU A 273 3.00 16.59 -1.83
CA LEU A 273 2.17 15.49 -2.28
C LEU A 273 2.32 15.34 -3.79
N ALA A 274 2.57 14.12 -4.27
CA ALA A 274 2.64 13.83 -5.69
C ALA A 274 1.54 12.85 -6.10
N ALA A 275 0.95 13.06 -7.27
CA ALA A 275 0.04 12.08 -7.87
C ALA A 275 0.29 11.95 -9.37
N GLY A 276 0.07 10.75 -9.90
CA GLY A 276 0.22 10.42 -11.31
C GLY A 276 -1.10 9.98 -11.94
N ASP A 277 -1.40 10.52 -13.12
CA ASP A 277 -2.62 10.25 -13.86
C ASP A 277 -2.45 9.27 -15.03
N ALA A 278 -3.57 8.90 -15.65
CA ALA A 278 -3.60 8.00 -16.81
C ALA A 278 -2.89 8.53 -18.06
N LYS A 279 -2.59 9.84 -18.12
CA LYS A 279 -1.87 10.46 -19.24
C LYS A 279 -0.36 10.46 -19.03
N GLY A 280 0.12 9.91 -17.91
CA GLY A 280 1.52 9.92 -17.54
C GLY A 280 1.99 11.27 -17.00
N THR A 281 1.07 12.17 -16.64
CA THR A 281 1.43 13.44 -16.00
C THR A 281 1.52 13.21 -14.50
N VAL A 282 2.62 13.68 -13.90
CA VAL A 282 2.79 13.73 -12.46
C VAL A 282 2.69 15.19 -12.03
N LYS A 283 1.76 15.50 -11.13
CA LYS A 283 1.72 16.81 -10.48
C LYS A 283 2.16 16.68 -9.04
N VAL A 284 2.88 17.70 -8.60
CA VAL A 284 3.34 17.84 -7.22
C VAL A 284 2.72 19.10 -6.66
N TRP A 285 2.09 18.98 -5.50
CA TRP A 285 1.49 20.09 -4.77
C TRP A 285 2.23 20.32 -3.47
N GLN A 286 2.37 21.60 -3.12
CA GLN A 286 2.76 22.01 -1.79
C GLN A 286 1.48 22.20 -0.96
N LEU A 287 1.33 21.39 0.08
CA LEU A 287 0.23 21.45 1.02
C LEU A 287 0.43 22.62 1.99
N SER A 288 -0.68 23.17 2.47
CA SER A 288 -0.65 24.21 3.50
C SER A 288 -0.41 23.62 4.89
N THR A 289 -0.05 24.48 5.84
CA THR A 289 0.13 24.13 7.26
C THR A 289 -1.06 23.37 7.85
N ALA A 290 -2.26 23.63 7.34
CA ALA A 290 -3.48 22.94 7.75
C ALA A 290 -3.44 21.41 7.54
N PHE A 291 -2.55 20.88 6.69
CA PHE A 291 -2.40 19.42 6.47
C PHE A 291 -1.06 18.88 6.97
N THR A 292 -0.20 19.74 7.51
CA THR A 292 1.21 19.43 7.76
C THR A 292 1.72 19.88 9.12
N GLU A 293 0.92 20.59 9.90
CA GLU A 293 1.18 20.85 11.32
C GLU A 293 0.26 19.98 12.17
N GLN A 294 0.86 19.16 13.03
CA GLN A 294 0.11 18.30 13.93
C GLN A 294 -0.53 19.12 15.06
N GLY A 295 -1.84 18.91 15.28
CA GLY A 295 -2.57 19.49 16.39
C GLY A 295 -2.26 18.78 17.72
N LEU A 296 -2.41 19.51 18.84
CA LEU A 296 -2.00 19.04 20.18
C LEU A 296 -2.70 17.75 20.65
N ARG A 297 -3.90 17.45 20.16
CA ARG A 297 -4.70 16.28 20.60
C ARG A 297 -4.93 15.23 19.52
N GLU A 298 -4.35 15.39 18.34
CA GLU A 298 -4.64 14.46 17.23
C GLU A 298 -4.24 13.02 17.52
N THR A 299 -3.17 12.81 18.29
CA THR A 299 -2.74 11.47 18.70
C THR A 299 -3.72 10.85 19.69
N GLU A 300 -4.21 11.63 20.66
CA GLU A 300 -5.20 11.18 21.64
C GLU A 300 -6.52 10.84 20.95
N ASP A 301 -6.97 11.69 20.04
CA ASP A 301 -8.18 11.49 19.22
C ASP A 301 -8.04 10.22 18.35
N LEU A 302 -6.85 9.97 17.78
CA LEU A 302 -6.58 8.75 17.00
C LEU A 302 -6.60 7.49 17.89
N ASP A 303 -6.04 7.56 19.09
CA ASP A 303 -6.07 6.45 20.06
C ASP A 303 -7.49 6.14 20.51
N GLN A 304 -8.31 7.17 20.72
CA GLN A 304 -9.74 7.02 21.01
C GLN A 304 -10.44 6.30 19.86
N LEU A 305 -10.24 6.76 18.61
CA LEU A 305 -10.79 6.12 17.42
C LEU A 305 -10.33 4.66 17.28
N ALA A 306 -9.08 4.35 17.65
CA ALA A 306 -8.56 2.98 17.61
C ALA A 306 -9.16 2.06 18.68
N SER A 307 -9.64 2.64 19.78
CA SER A 307 -10.26 1.93 20.90
C SER A 307 -11.76 1.69 20.71
N GLU A 308 -12.38 2.39 19.75
CA GLU A 308 -13.78 2.17 19.41
C GLU A 308 -13.98 0.73 18.92
N VAL A 309 -14.92 0.03 19.54
CA VAL A 309 -15.36 -1.27 19.04
C VAL A 309 -16.42 -1.01 17.99
N ALA A 310 -16.28 -1.62 16.81
CA ALA A 310 -17.32 -1.55 15.80
C ALA A 310 -18.60 -2.20 16.38
N THR A 311 -19.62 -1.40 16.65
CA THR A 311 -20.93 -1.84 17.16
C THR A 311 -21.80 -2.48 16.10
#